data_AF-A0A0K0FJQ8-F1
#
_entry.id   AF-A0A0K0FJQ8-F1
#
_cell.length_a   1.000
_cell.length_b   1.000
_cell.length_c   1.000
_cell.angle_alpha   90.00
_cell.angle_beta   90.00
_cell.angle_gamma   90.00
#
_symmetry.space_group_name_H-M   'P 1'
#
loop_
_entity.id
_entity.type
_entity.pdbx_description
1 polymer ?
#
loop_
_entity_poly.entity_id
_entity_poly.type
_entity_poly.pdbx_seq_one_letter_code
_entity_poly.pdbx_strand_id
1 'polypeptide(L)'
;MIGSTSSDMYEVWKGPNVEIVYIPYKYNTKLKIEEFWNPEIVYYLFAKYWKLSFVIALFYITAIRIIENLMKEKRAFELKKSLFIWNISLAIFSVVGMIRSGEEFFYVTVNKPFVHTICYSMNPNEPVAYWACAFALSKVAELFDTIFLVLRKRKVIFLHWYHHVVVLIYSWNSAVELTAAGRWFIFMNFSVHSVMYTYYALTSIGFRFPKIISMSVTILQTGQMLIGVAISCYVYYLRSIVNIVPCQQSYENLTLCFSIYLSFAILFMNFFIKSYFSRKDIKKIQ
;
A
#
# COMPACT_ATOMS: atom_id res chain seq x y z
N MET A 1 -17.14 39.28 17.84
CA MET A 1 -15.73 39.43 17.42
C MET A 1 -15.36 38.20 16.60
N ILE A 2 -15.49 38.33 15.28
CA ILE A 2 -15.17 37.27 14.31
C ILE A 2 -13.81 37.64 13.75
N GLY A 3 -12.81 36.82 14.06
CA GLY A 3 -11.42 37.06 13.73
C GLY A 3 -10.62 35.78 13.92
N SER A 4 -10.97 34.75 13.15
CA SER A 4 -10.07 33.64 12.86
C SER A 4 -9.77 33.69 11.37
N THR A 5 -8.55 34.11 11.06
CA THR A 5 -7.95 34.24 9.74
C THR A 5 -8.08 32.96 8.91
N SER A 6 -8.38 33.13 7.62
CA SER A 6 -8.63 32.11 6.60
C SER A 6 -7.39 31.30 6.16
N SER A 7 -6.27 31.30 6.90
CA SER A 7 -5.02 30.64 6.49
C SER A 7 -4.85 29.20 6.96
N ASP A 8 -5.72 28.67 7.85
CA ASP A 8 -5.47 27.40 8.54
C ASP A 8 -6.27 26.19 8.00
N MET A 9 -6.94 26.36 6.86
CA MET A 9 -7.84 25.35 6.31
C MET A 9 -7.09 24.30 5.45
N TYR A 10 -6.26 24.77 4.53
CA TYR A 10 -5.42 23.98 3.63
C TYR A 10 -4.37 24.89 2.97
N GLU A 11 -3.29 24.31 2.47
CA GLU A 11 -2.26 24.99 1.69
C GLU A 11 -2.15 24.38 0.29
N VAL A 12 -1.54 25.12 -0.65
CA VAL A 12 -1.34 24.67 -2.03
C VAL A 12 0.14 24.66 -2.34
N TRP A 13 0.65 23.49 -2.72
CA TRP A 13 1.98 23.35 -3.27
C TRP A 13 1.91 23.42 -4.79
N LYS A 14 2.71 24.31 -5.39
CA LYS A 14 2.78 24.48 -6.85
C LYS A 14 4.00 23.77 -7.38
N GLY A 15 3.79 22.64 -8.04
CA GLY A 15 4.81 21.93 -8.80
C GLY A 15 4.86 22.39 -10.25
N PRO A 16 5.79 21.85 -11.06
CA PRO A 16 5.96 22.25 -12.46
C PRO A 16 4.71 22.09 -13.33
N ASN A 17 3.88 21.07 -13.07
CA ASN A 17 2.66 20.76 -13.86
C ASN A 17 1.49 20.26 -13.00
N VAL A 18 1.53 20.45 -11.67
CA VAL A 18 0.44 20.07 -10.77
C VAL A 18 0.32 21.07 -9.63
N GLU A 19 -0.90 21.30 -9.18
CA GLU A 19 -1.17 21.92 -7.89
C GLU A 19 -1.65 20.84 -6.93
N ILE A 20 -1.01 20.77 -5.75
CA ILE A 20 -1.37 19.83 -4.69
C ILE A 20 -1.99 20.61 -3.55
N VAL A 21 -3.27 20.37 -3.30
CA VAL A 21 -3.98 20.91 -2.14
C VAL A 21 -3.77 19.96 -0.96
N TYR A 22 -3.16 20.44 0.13
CA TYR A 22 -2.75 19.62 1.27
C TYR A 22 -3.10 20.24 2.63
N ILE A 23 -3.09 19.41 3.68
CA ILE A 23 -3.22 19.89 5.06
C ILE A 23 -1.84 20.18 5.64
N PRO A 24 -1.57 21.41 6.14
CA PRO A 24 -0.30 21.72 6.75
C PRO A 24 -0.14 20.91 8.03
N TYR A 25 0.95 20.15 8.07
CA TYR A 25 1.46 19.46 9.24
C TYR A 25 2.98 19.61 9.23
N LYS A 26 3.59 19.92 10.36
CA LYS A 26 5.05 20.04 10.50
C LYS A 26 5.55 18.99 11.46
N TYR A 27 6.51 18.20 11.02
CA TYR A 27 7.13 17.20 11.87
C TYR A 27 8.10 17.86 12.86
N ASN A 28 8.01 17.47 14.13
CA ASN A 28 8.93 17.95 15.17
C ASN A 28 10.35 17.40 14.99
N THR A 29 10.47 16.23 14.37
CA THR A 29 11.75 15.55 14.13
C THR A 29 11.80 15.04 12.70
N LYS A 30 12.99 15.11 12.09
CA LYS A 30 13.28 14.53 10.77
C LYS A 30 14.38 13.49 10.91
N LEU A 31 14.21 12.35 10.25
CA LEU A 31 15.27 11.34 10.13
C LEU A 31 16.25 11.80 9.05
N LYS A 32 17.54 11.46 9.19
CA LYS A 32 18.57 11.83 8.18
C LYS A 32 18.21 11.40 6.76
N ILE A 33 17.55 10.26 6.60
CA ILE A 33 17.09 9.77 5.28
C ILE A 33 16.00 10.67 4.67
N GLU A 34 15.20 11.31 5.51
CA GLU A 34 14.11 12.21 5.10
C GLU A 34 14.66 13.59 4.70
N GLU A 35 15.86 13.97 5.12
CA GLU A 35 16.51 15.23 4.73
C GLU A 35 16.98 15.23 3.28
N PHE A 36 17.26 14.06 2.70
CA PHE A 36 17.55 13.91 1.27
C PHE A 36 16.31 14.07 0.38
N TRP A 37 15.14 14.25 0.98
CA TRP A 37 13.90 14.39 0.26
C TRP A 37 13.84 15.69 -0.54
N ASN A 38 13.49 15.59 -1.81
CA ASN A 38 13.14 16.72 -2.64
C ASN A 38 11.80 16.43 -3.36
N PRO A 39 10.73 17.21 -3.09
CA PRO A 39 9.41 16.98 -3.67
C PRO A 39 9.39 17.10 -5.19
N GLU A 40 10.20 17.99 -5.78
CA GLU A 40 10.24 18.19 -7.22
C GLU A 40 10.82 16.98 -7.95
N ILE A 41 11.87 16.36 -7.39
CA ILE A 41 12.52 15.17 -7.97
C ILE A 41 11.52 14.02 -8.05
N VAL A 42 10.72 13.82 -7.01
CA VAL A 42 9.78 12.70 -6.95
C VAL A 42 8.55 12.94 -7.78
N TYR A 43 8.03 14.17 -7.76
CA TYR A 43 7.00 14.55 -8.70
C TYR A 43 7.47 14.32 -10.14
N TYR A 44 8.70 14.74 -10.48
CA TYR A 44 9.28 14.47 -11.80
C TYR A 44 9.42 12.97 -12.09
N LEU A 45 9.88 12.19 -11.12
CA LEU A 45 10.03 10.74 -11.25
C LEU A 45 8.70 10.07 -11.60
N PHE A 46 7.65 10.28 -10.81
CA PHE A 46 6.37 9.64 -11.05
C PHE A 46 5.65 10.28 -12.24
N ALA A 47 5.60 11.60 -12.37
CA ALA A 47 4.94 12.25 -13.51
C ALA A 47 5.53 11.81 -14.85
N LYS A 48 6.85 11.65 -14.93
CA LYS A 48 7.53 11.22 -16.17
C LYS A 48 7.53 9.71 -16.36
N TYR A 49 7.73 8.93 -15.29
CA TYR A 49 8.01 7.49 -15.38
C TYR A 49 6.95 6.59 -14.75
N TRP A 50 5.76 7.08 -14.35
CA TRP A 50 4.73 6.20 -13.79
C TRP A 50 4.35 5.05 -14.74
N LYS A 51 4.39 5.28 -16.06
CA LYS A 51 4.12 4.26 -17.10
C LYS A 51 5.15 3.12 -17.12
N LEU A 52 6.34 3.34 -16.53
CA LEU A 52 7.34 2.29 -16.38
C LEU A 52 6.81 1.13 -15.51
N SER A 53 5.84 1.38 -14.63
CA SER A 53 5.17 0.33 -13.84
C SER A 53 4.56 -0.78 -14.72
N PHE A 54 4.01 -0.46 -15.89
CA PHE A 54 3.50 -1.47 -16.83
C PHE A 54 4.61 -2.34 -17.40
N VAL A 55 5.75 -1.72 -17.74
CA VAL A 55 6.92 -2.43 -18.26
C VAL A 55 7.50 -3.35 -17.19
N ILE A 56 7.61 -2.86 -15.95
CA ILE A 56 8.06 -3.65 -14.79
C ILE A 56 7.10 -4.81 -14.53
N ALA A 57 5.78 -4.58 -14.58
CA ALA A 57 4.78 -5.64 -14.40
C ALA A 57 4.85 -6.72 -15.49
N LEU A 58 5.03 -6.33 -16.76
CA LEU A 58 5.20 -7.26 -17.87
C LEU A 58 6.49 -8.08 -17.73
N PHE A 59 7.58 -7.41 -17.36
CA PHE A 59 8.86 -8.06 -17.06
C PHE A 59 8.70 -9.06 -15.92
N TYR A 60 8.04 -8.67 -14.83
CA TYR A 60 7.76 -9.53 -13.67
C TYR A 60 6.99 -10.81 -14.04
N ILE A 61 5.89 -10.70 -14.80
CA ILE A 61 5.10 -11.86 -15.25
C ILE A 61 5.96 -12.79 -16.11
N THR A 62 6.74 -12.22 -17.02
CA THR A 62 7.60 -12.97 -17.94
C THR A 62 8.74 -13.66 -17.18
N ALA A 63 9.40 -12.95 -16.27
CA ALA A 63 10.48 -13.46 -15.43
C ALA A 63 9.98 -14.61 -14.55
N ILE A 64 8.80 -14.51 -13.92
CA ILE A 64 8.23 -15.61 -13.14
C ILE A 64 8.07 -16.86 -13.99
N ARG A 65 7.48 -16.76 -15.18
CA ARG A 65 7.27 -17.91 -16.06
C ARG A 65 8.58 -18.56 -16.50
N ILE A 66 9.59 -17.74 -16.79
CA ILE A 66 10.93 -18.23 -17.15
C ILE A 66 11.55 -18.98 -15.96
N ILE A 67 11.55 -18.38 -14.77
CA ILE A 67 12.12 -18.99 -13.57
C ILE A 67 11.36 -20.28 -13.21
N GLU A 68 10.03 -20.29 -13.28
CA GLU A 68 9.20 -21.49 -13.08
C GLU A 68 9.60 -22.62 -14.03
N ASN A 69 9.82 -22.31 -15.31
CA ASN A 69 10.26 -23.30 -16.30
C ASN A 69 11.67 -23.83 -16.01
N LEU A 70 12.62 -22.95 -15.68
CA LEU A 70 13.99 -23.33 -15.30
C LEU A 70 14.03 -24.16 -14.01
N MET A 71 13.08 -23.93 -13.10
CA MET A 71 12.97 -24.67 -11.85
C MET A 71 12.37 -26.06 -12.00
N LYS A 72 11.72 -26.41 -13.13
CA LYS A 72 11.15 -27.77 -13.34
C LYS A 72 12.21 -28.84 -13.14
N GLU A 73 13.37 -28.66 -13.78
CA GLU A 73 14.51 -29.58 -13.77
C GLU A 73 15.42 -29.45 -12.53
N LYS A 74 15.20 -28.46 -11.66
CA LYS A 74 16.06 -28.19 -10.49
C LYS A 74 15.39 -28.63 -9.18
N ARG A 75 16.18 -28.95 -8.15
CA ARG A 75 15.64 -29.12 -6.79
C ARG A 75 15.21 -27.78 -6.18
N ALA A 76 14.27 -27.79 -5.25
CA ALA A 76 13.87 -26.58 -4.53
C ALA A 76 15.05 -26.00 -3.73
N PHE A 77 15.23 -24.69 -3.76
CA PHE A 77 16.30 -24.02 -3.01
C PHE A 77 15.93 -23.85 -1.53
N GLU A 78 16.93 -24.04 -0.64
CA GLU A 78 16.77 -23.79 0.79
C GLU A 78 17.11 -22.35 1.16
N LEU A 79 16.20 -21.42 0.86
CA LEU A 79 16.42 -19.98 1.06
C LEU A 79 15.95 -19.45 2.42
N LYS A 80 16.00 -20.26 3.49
CA LYS A 80 15.43 -19.87 4.80
C LYS A 80 16.04 -18.58 5.35
N LYS A 81 17.37 -18.47 5.39
CA LYS A 81 18.09 -17.29 5.91
C LYS A 81 17.81 -16.05 5.06
N SER A 82 17.92 -16.17 3.74
CA SER A 82 17.65 -15.06 2.82
C SER A 82 16.21 -14.58 2.91
N LEU A 83 15.24 -15.50 3.01
CA LEU A 83 13.82 -15.16 3.19
C LEU A 83 13.55 -14.50 4.55
N PHE A 84 14.21 -14.95 5.61
CA PHE A 84 14.11 -14.32 6.92
C PHE A 84 14.61 -12.87 6.88
N ILE A 85 15.82 -12.65 6.34
CA ILE A 85 16.43 -11.32 6.20
C ILE A 85 15.53 -10.43 5.35
N TRP A 86 15.03 -10.94 4.23
CA TRP A 86 14.12 -10.21 3.35
C TRP A 86 12.83 -9.78 4.07
N ASN A 87 12.15 -10.73 4.72
CA ASN A 87 10.90 -10.44 5.43
C ASN A 87 11.12 -9.50 6.62
N ILE A 88 12.20 -9.64 7.39
CA ILE A 88 12.46 -8.74 8.52
C ILE A 88 12.83 -7.34 8.03
N SER A 89 13.54 -7.20 6.91
CA SER A 89 13.80 -5.90 6.29
C SER A 89 12.51 -5.20 5.87
N LEU A 90 11.59 -5.92 5.22
CA LEU A 90 10.27 -5.37 4.84
C LEU A 90 9.38 -5.08 6.05
N ALA A 91 9.47 -5.87 7.11
CA ALA A 91 8.78 -5.63 8.37
C ALA A 91 9.28 -4.33 9.03
N ILE A 92 10.60 -4.17 9.18
CA ILE A 92 11.21 -2.95 9.75
C ILE A 92 10.84 -1.74 8.90
N PHE A 93 10.98 -1.83 7.58
CA PHE A 93 10.57 -0.76 6.66
C PHE A 93 9.10 -0.36 6.87
N SER A 94 8.21 -1.35 6.99
CA SER A 94 6.78 -1.11 7.20
C SER A 94 6.46 -0.53 8.59
N VAL A 95 7.17 -0.94 9.64
CA VAL A 95 7.03 -0.36 10.99
C VAL A 95 7.46 1.10 10.99
N VAL A 96 8.61 1.43 10.41
CA VAL A 96 9.08 2.82 10.37
C VAL A 96 8.13 3.66 9.51
N GLY A 97 7.71 3.16 8.34
CA GLY A 97 6.71 3.84 7.50
C GLY A 97 5.38 4.05 8.20
N MET A 98 4.90 3.06 8.98
CA MET A 98 3.69 3.16 9.80
C MET A 98 3.81 4.26 10.85
N ILE A 99 4.91 4.31 11.60
CA ILE A 99 5.13 5.33 12.63
C ILE A 99 5.16 6.73 11.99
N ARG A 100 5.97 6.90 10.94
CA ARG A 100 6.20 8.21 10.32
C ARG A 100 4.97 8.73 9.59
N SER A 101 4.28 7.90 8.82
CA SER A 101 2.97 8.26 8.22
C SER A 101 1.88 8.43 9.28
N GLY A 102 1.97 7.70 10.40
CA GLY A 102 1.03 7.74 11.51
C GLY A 102 1.00 9.08 12.23
N GLU A 103 2.16 9.72 12.43
CA GLU A 103 2.25 11.04 13.07
C GLU A 103 1.33 12.09 12.42
N GLU A 104 1.39 12.21 11.09
CA GLU A 104 0.51 13.10 10.33
C GLU A 104 -0.93 12.56 10.28
N PHE A 105 -1.09 11.25 10.05
CA PHE A 105 -2.40 10.60 9.95
C PHE A 105 -3.26 10.84 11.19
N PHE A 106 -2.70 10.59 12.38
CA PHE A 106 -3.41 10.76 13.65
C PHE A 106 -3.66 12.24 13.94
N TYR A 107 -2.70 13.12 13.63
CA TYR A 107 -2.90 14.56 13.78
C TYR A 107 -4.11 15.05 12.98
N VAL A 108 -4.18 14.73 11.68
CA VAL A 108 -5.29 15.18 10.83
C VAL A 108 -6.60 14.51 11.24
N THR A 109 -6.58 13.22 11.57
CA THR A 109 -7.80 12.48 11.94
C THR A 109 -8.41 12.94 13.26
N VAL A 110 -7.59 13.33 14.24
CA VAL A 110 -8.07 13.77 15.56
C VAL A 110 -8.44 15.25 15.57
N ASN A 111 -7.69 16.10 14.85
CA ASN A 111 -7.81 17.56 14.97
C ASN A 111 -8.57 18.23 13.82
N LYS A 112 -8.88 17.51 12.73
CA LYS A 112 -9.55 18.07 11.55
C LYS A 112 -10.80 17.25 11.19
N PRO A 113 -11.78 17.84 10.48
CA PRO A 113 -12.95 17.11 10.00
C PRO A 113 -12.57 15.94 9.10
N PHE A 114 -13.39 14.88 9.08
CA PHE A 114 -13.10 13.68 8.29
C PHE A 114 -12.82 13.96 6.80
N VAL A 115 -13.51 14.95 6.21
CA VAL A 115 -13.28 15.41 4.83
C VAL A 115 -11.81 15.82 4.59
N HIS A 116 -11.15 16.41 5.59
CA HIS A 116 -9.73 16.78 5.51
C HIS A 116 -8.81 15.56 5.38
N THR A 117 -9.21 14.42 5.96
CA THR A 117 -8.42 13.20 5.94
C THR A 117 -8.41 12.51 4.57
N ILE A 118 -9.42 12.76 3.72
CA ILE A 118 -9.68 12.04 2.46
C ILE A 118 -9.66 12.91 1.20
N CYS A 119 -9.91 14.22 1.31
CA CYS A 119 -9.94 15.12 0.16
C CYS A 119 -8.72 16.04 0.06
N TYR A 120 -7.98 16.22 1.15
CA TYR A 120 -6.77 17.04 1.15
C TYR A 120 -5.53 16.17 1.33
N SER A 121 -4.53 16.42 0.49
CA SER A 121 -3.32 15.63 0.43
C SER A 121 -2.39 15.83 1.63
N MET A 122 -1.33 15.03 1.63
CA MET A 122 -0.18 15.13 2.51
C MET A 122 0.70 16.31 2.08
N ASN A 123 1.39 16.96 3.02
CA ASN A 123 2.33 18.03 2.70
C ASN A 123 3.53 17.49 1.89
N PRO A 124 3.74 17.93 0.63
CA PRO A 124 4.84 17.45 -0.22
C PRO A 124 6.23 17.72 0.35
N ASN A 125 6.39 18.74 1.18
CA ASN A 125 7.69 19.16 1.73
C ASN A 125 8.09 18.42 3.03
N GLU A 126 7.22 17.56 3.53
CA GLU A 126 7.37 16.95 4.86
C GLU A 126 7.65 15.45 4.75
N PRO A 127 8.22 14.84 5.82
CA PRO A 127 8.52 13.40 5.87
C PRO A 127 7.44 12.46 5.33
N VAL A 128 6.16 12.77 5.53
CA VAL A 128 5.04 11.97 5.01
C VAL A 128 5.13 11.74 3.50
N ALA A 129 5.55 12.73 2.72
CA ALA A 129 5.67 12.62 1.27
C ALA A 129 6.85 11.73 0.86
N TYR A 130 7.96 11.79 1.60
CA TYR A 130 9.06 10.83 1.46
C TYR A 130 8.57 9.41 1.66
N TRP A 131 7.81 9.16 2.73
CA TRP A 131 7.28 7.81 3.01
C TRP A 131 6.22 7.37 2.00
N ALA A 132 5.44 8.28 1.43
CA ALA A 132 4.54 7.98 0.31
C ALA A 132 5.29 7.57 -0.97
N CYS A 133 6.42 8.22 -1.27
CA CYS A 133 7.30 7.80 -2.35
C CYS A 133 7.94 6.44 -2.08
N ALA A 134 8.52 6.27 -0.89
CA ALA A 134 9.13 5.02 -0.47
C ALA A 134 8.13 3.87 -0.54
N PHE A 135 6.87 4.11 -0.18
CA PHE A 135 5.76 3.17 -0.34
C PHE A 135 5.54 2.75 -1.80
N ALA A 136 5.47 3.70 -2.74
CA ALA A 136 5.28 3.38 -4.15
C ALA A 136 6.48 2.59 -4.72
N LEU A 137 7.71 2.95 -4.32
CA LEU A 137 8.92 2.22 -4.70
C LEU A 137 8.98 0.82 -4.06
N SER A 138 8.46 0.65 -2.84
CA SER A 138 8.44 -0.66 -2.16
C SER A 138 7.68 -1.71 -2.96
N LYS A 139 6.67 -1.32 -3.76
CA LYS A 139 5.92 -2.27 -4.59
C LYS A 139 6.79 -2.98 -5.63
N VAL A 140 7.87 -2.35 -6.09
CA VAL A 140 8.88 -3.01 -6.94
C VAL A 140 9.70 -4.01 -6.13
N ALA A 141 10.10 -3.64 -4.91
CA ALA A 141 10.80 -4.56 -4.02
C ALA A 141 9.93 -5.77 -3.67
N GLU A 142 8.64 -5.58 -3.37
CA GLU A 142 7.71 -6.65 -3.02
C GLU A 142 7.53 -7.70 -4.14
N LEU A 143 7.89 -7.40 -5.40
CA LEU A 143 7.90 -8.40 -6.49
C LEU A 143 8.89 -9.56 -6.23
N PHE A 144 9.93 -9.33 -5.44
CA PHE A 144 10.88 -10.37 -5.06
C PHE A 144 10.25 -11.44 -4.16
N ASP A 145 9.12 -11.16 -3.49
CA ASP A 145 8.37 -12.16 -2.72
C ASP A 145 8.00 -13.36 -3.60
N THR A 146 7.55 -13.09 -4.83
CA THR A 146 7.17 -14.14 -5.77
C THR A 146 8.38 -14.92 -6.26
N ILE A 147 9.53 -14.27 -6.44
CA ILE A 147 10.79 -14.94 -6.81
C ILE A 147 11.17 -15.97 -5.73
N PHE A 148 11.08 -15.61 -4.44
CA PHE A 148 11.32 -16.55 -3.35
C PHE A 148 10.35 -17.73 -3.36
N LEU A 149 9.08 -17.52 -3.70
CA LEU A 149 8.09 -18.60 -3.82
C LEU A 149 8.47 -19.58 -4.95
N VAL A 150 8.77 -19.05 -6.14
CA VAL A 150 9.13 -19.86 -7.32
C VAL A 150 10.41 -20.65 -7.08
N LEU A 151 11.48 -20.02 -6.58
CA LEU A 151 12.76 -20.69 -6.28
C LEU A 151 12.62 -21.81 -5.24
N ARG A 152 11.62 -21.70 -4.34
CA ARG A 152 11.30 -22.72 -3.34
C ARG A 152 10.26 -23.73 -3.82
N LYS A 153 9.88 -23.71 -5.10
CA LYS A 153 8.82 -24.54 -5.69
C LYS A 153 7.48 -24.44 -4.94
N ARG A 154 7.16 -23.26 -4.41
CA ARG A 154 5.85 -22.98 -3.81
C ARG A 154 4.91 -22.49 -4.90
N LYS A 155 3.66 -22.96 -4.86
CA LYS A 155 2.64 -22.57 -5.83
C LYS A 155 2.34 -21.08 -5.71
N VAL A 156 2.60 -20.33 -6.77
CA VAL A 156 2.16 -18.93 -6.89
C VAL A 156 0.67 -18.93 -7.22
N ILE A 157 -0.15 -18.43 -6.29
CA ILE A 157 -1.60 -18.35 -6.48
C ILE A 157 -1.97 -17.11 -7.30
N PHE A 158 -3.11 -17.15 -8.00
CA PHE A 158 -3.62 -16.03 -8.81
C PHE A 158 -3.67 -14.72 -8.02
N LEU A 159 -4.25 -14.76 -6.82
CA LEU A 159 -4.37 -13.60 -5.93
C LEU A 159 -3.03 -12.90 -5.69
N HIS A 160 -1.94 -13.65 -5.52
CA HIS A 160 -0.64 -13.09 -5.18
C HIS A 160 -0.05 -12.28 -6.34
N TRP A 161 0.14 -12.91 -7.51
CA TRP A 161 0.77 -12.20 -8.63
C TRP A 161 -0.13 -11.12 -9.22
N TYR A 162 -1.46 -11.34 -9.23
CA TYR A 162 -2.43 -10.33 -9.65
C TYR A 162 -2.37 -9.10 -8.75
N HIS A 163 -2.37 -9.31 -7.43
CA HIS A 163 -2.22 -8.23 -6.46
C HIS A 163 -0.94 -7.44 -6.70
N HIS A 164 0.23 -8.10 -6.77
CA HIS A 164 1.52 -7.42 -6.96
C HIS A 164 1.59 -6.57 -8.24
N VAL A 165 1.02 -7.06 -9.34
CA VAL A 165 0.95 -6.30 -10.60
C VAL A 165 0.06 -5.06 -10.45
N VAL A 166 -1.14 -5.25 -9.92
CA VAL A 166 -2.15 -4.17 -9.85
C VAL A 166 -1.75 -3.10 -8.84
N VAL A 167 -1.23 -3.46 -7.66
CA VAL A 167 -0.78 -2.46 -6.67
C VAL A 167 0.44 -1.69 -7.12
N LEU A 168 1.33 -2.29 -7.92
CA LEU A 168 2.47 -1.60 -8.51
C LEU A 168 1.99 -0.49 -9.46
N ILE A 169 1.14 -0.84 -10.43
CA ILE A 169 0.62 0.11 -11.41
C ILE A 169 -0.17 1.22 -10.73
N TYR A 170 -1.05 0.85 -9.79
CA TYR A 170 -1.90 1.80 -9.10
C TYR A 170 -1.12 2.75 -8.20
N SER A 171 -0.19 2.24 -7.38
CA SER A 171 0.61 3.12 -6.50
C SER A 171 1.45 4.13 -7.28
N TRP A 172 2.01 3.72 -8.42
CA TRP A 172 2.80 4.62 -9.28
C TRP A 172 1.93 5.66 -9.99
N ASN A 173 0.73 5.28 -10.41
CA ASN A 173 -0.24 6.22 -10.99
C ASN A 173 -0.74 7.23 -9.93
N SER A 174 -1.12 6.75 -8.74
CA SER A 174 -1.60 7.61 -7.65
C SER A 174 -0.53 8.52 -7.06
N ALA A 175 0.75 8.13 -7.14
CA ALA A 175 1.87 8.97 -6.70
C ALA A 175 2.02 10.24 -7.56
N VAL A 176 1.52 10.27 -8.80
CA VAL A 176 1.57 11.45 -9.68
C VAL A 176 0.75 12.61 -9.11
N GLU A 177 -0.43 12.30 -8.57
CA GLU A 177 -1.35 13.32 -8.04
C GLU A 177 -1.17 13.56 -6.54
N LEU A 178 -0.34 12.74 -5.88
CA LEU A 178 -0.26 12.60 -4.42
C LEU A 178 -1.68 12.53 -3.85
N THR A 179 -2.43 11.49 -4.22
CA THR A 179 -3.87 11.44 -3.95
C THR A 179 -4.20 11.60 -2.47
N ALA A 180 -5.23 12.38 -2.13
CA ALA A 180 -5.56 12.68 -0.75
C ALA A 180 -5.95 11.44 0.06
N ALA A 181 -6.77 10.58 -0.51
CA ALA A 181 -7.13 9.29 0.08
C ALA A 181 -5.90 8.36 0.27
N GLY A 182 -4.78 8.65 -0.42
CA GLY A 182 -3.49 8.00 -0.25
C GLY A 182 -3.02 7.98 1.21
N ARG A 183 -3.35 9.01 2.01
CA ARG A 183 -3.11 9.03 3.47
C ARG A 183 -3.61 7.78 4.18
N TRP A 184 -4.87 7.41 3.96
CA TRP A 184 -5.47 6.22 4.54
C TRP A 184 -4.86 4.94 3.97
N PHE A 185 -4.72 4.86 2.64
CA PHE A 185 -4.24 3.65 1.99
C PHE A 185 -2.81 3.29 2.38
N ILE A 186 -1.93 4.28 2.46
CA ILE A 186 -0.52 4.12 2.83
C ILE A 186 -0.40 3.71 4.29
N PHE A 187 -1.08 4.42 5.20
CA PHE A 187 -1.05 4.11 6.63
C PHE A 187 -1.58 2.70 6.94
N MET A 188 -2.75 2.34 6.38
CA MET A 188 -3.31 0.99 6.55
C MET A 188 -2.38 -0.08 5.99
N ASN A 189 -1.82 0.12 4.80
CA ASN A 189 -0.93 -0.87 4.19
C ASN A 189 0.34 -1.06 5.02
N PHE A 190 1.01 0.02 5.46
CA PHE A 190 2.17 -0.10 6.34
C PHE A 190 1.84 -0.83 7.64
N SER A 191 0.67 -0.54 8.22
CA SER A 191 0.18 -1.22 9.42
C SER A 191 0.02 -2.72 9.19
N VAL A 192 -0.72 -3.13 8.15
CA VAL A 192 -0.96 -4.55 7.85
C VAL A 192 0.32 -5.26 7.40
N HIS A 193 1.17 -4.61 6.59
CA HIS A 193 2.44 -5.17 6.13
C HIS A 193 3.44 -5.35 7.28
N SER A 194 3.45 -4.45 8.26
CA SER A 194 4.28 -4.64 9.46
C SER A 194 3.96 -5.95 10.18
N VAL A 195 2.66 -6.27 10.33
CA VAL A 195 2.19 -7.51 10.96
C VAL A 195 2.45 -8.72 10.06
N MET A 196 2.08 -8.62 8.76
CA MET A 196 2.21 -9.70 7.79
C MET A 196 3.67 -10.13 7.59
N TYR A 197 4.59 -9.19 7.35
CA TYR A 197 5.99 -9.52 7.14
C TYR A 197 6.68 -10.00 8.41
N THR A 198 6.28 -9.49 9.59
CA THR A 198 6.75 -10.05 10.87
C THR A 198 6.31 -11.51 11.03
N TYR A 199 5.05 -11.81 10.70
CA TYR A 199 4.54 -13.19 10.67
C TYR A 199 5.31 -14.07 9.68
N TYR A 200 5.62 -13.57 8.47
CA TYR A 200 6.40 -14.31 7.47
C TYR A 200 7.87 -14.48 7.84
N ALA A 201 8.49 -13.51 8.49
CA ALA A 201 9.85 -13.63 9.02
C ALA A 201 9.89 -14.77 10.04
N LEU A 202 9.03 -14.75 11.05
CA LEU A 202 9.02 -15.76 12.10
C LEU A 202 8.67 -17.16 11.58
N THR A 203 7.72 -17.27 10.65
CA THR A 203 7.42 -18.57 10.01
C THR A 203 8.55 -19.09 9.10
N SER A 204 9.38 -18.21 8.53
CA SER A 204 10.50 -18.61 7.66
C SER A 204 11.63 -19.35 8.41
N ILE A 205 11.81 -19.07 9.70
CA ILE A 205 12.76 -19.77 10.59
C ILE A 205 12.16 -21.01 11.24
N GLY A 206 10.92 -21.37 10.90
CA GLY A 206 10.24 -22.58 11.35
C GLY A 206 9.33 -22.40 12.56
N PHE A 207 9.11 -21.17 13.03
CA PHE A 207 8.13 -20.91 14.08
C PHE A 207 6.71 -21.21 13.57
N ARG A 208 5.94 -21.99 14.35
CA ARG A 208 4.57 -22.36 14.00
C ARG A 208 3.60 -21.61 14.91
N PHE A 209 2.91 -20.63 14.35
CA PHE A 209 1.86 -19.93 15.08
C PHE A 209 0.56 -20.73 15.15
N PRO A 210 -0.25 -20.56 16.21
CA PRO A 210 -1.63 -21.02 16.24
C PRO A 210 -2.46 -20.48 15.06
N LYS A 211 -3.47 -21.25 14.65
CA LYS A 211 -4.39 -20.89 13.55
C LYS A 211 -5.03 -19.52 13.74
N ILE A 212 -5.26 -19.10 14.99
CA ILE A 212 -5.89 -17.80 15.30
C ILE A 212 -5.04 -16.61 14.83
N ILE A 213 -3.71 -16.73 14.88
CA ILE A 213 -2.80 -15.65 14.46
C ILE A 213 -2.79 -15.55 12.93
N SER A 214 -2.72 -16.69 12.22
CA SER A 214 -2.79 -16.66 10.75
C SER A 214 -4.15 -16.16 10.25
N MET A 215 -5.24 -16.50 10.94
CA MET A 215 -6.57 -15.94 10.70
C MET A 215 -6.58 -14.43 10.91
N SER A 216 -6.00 -13.95 12.01
CA SER A 216 -5.95 -12.52 12.33
C SER A 216 -5.23 -11.72 11.25
N VAL A 217 -4.11 -12.22 10.71
CA VAL A 217 -3.42 -11.57 9.58
C VAL A 217 -4.35 -11.45 8.37
N THR A 218 -5.06 -12.52 8.02
CA THR A 218 -5.97 -12.51 6.86
C THR A 218 -7.19 -11.61 7.09
N ILE A 219 -7.69 -11.52 8.34
CA ILE A 219 -8.77 -10.61 8.73
C ILE A 219 -8.32 -9.17 8.57
N LEU A 220 -7.12 -8.82 9.04
CA LEU A 220 -6.55 -7.47 8.89
C LEU A 220 -6.41 -7.09 7.41
N GLN A 221 -5.88 -7.98 6.58
CA GLN A 221 -5.76 -7.76 5.13
C GLN A 221 -7.12 -7.57 4.46
N THR A 222 -8.11 -8.38 4.82
CA THR A 222 -9.47 -8.29 4.25
C THR A 222 -10.16 -7.00 4.71
N GLY A 223 -10.02 -6.65 5.99
CA GLY A 223 -10.53 -5.41 6.57
C GLY A 223 -9.97 -4.17 5.88
N GLN A 224 -8.67 -4.14 5.58
CA GLN A 224 -8.03 -3.07 4.81
C GLN A 224 -8.70 -2.89 3.42
N MET A 225 -9.02 -3.98 2.73
CA MET A 225 -9.68 -3.86 1.41
C MET A 225 -11.10 -3.30 1.54
N LEU A 226 -11.86 -3.74 2.54
CA LEU A 226 -13.22 -3.25 2.79
C LEU A 226 -13.24 -1.76 3.17
N ILE A 227 -12.34 -1.34 4.08
CA ILE A 227 -12.18 0.08 4.44
C ILE A 227 -11.78 0.89 3.20
N GLY A 228 -10.89 0.35 2.37
CA GLY A 228 -10.49 1.01 1.12
C GLY A 228 -11.62 1.21 0.12
N VAL A 229 -12.53 0.23 -0.02
CA VAL A 229 -13.76 0.39 -0.82
C VAL A 229 -14.64 1.48 -0.22
N ALA A 230 -14.87 1.48 1.09
CA ALA A 230 -15.71 2.47 1.77
C ALA A 230 -15.18 3.91 1.58
N ILE A 231 -13.86 4.11 1.76
CA ILE A 231 -13.21 5.41 1.52
C ILE A 231 -13.37 5.83 0.06
N SER A 232 -13.14 4.93 -0.89
CA SER A 232 -13.28 5.23 -2.33
C SER A 232 -14.71 5.66 -2.69
N CYS A 233 -15.72 4.95 -2.18
CA CYS A 233 -17.12 5.31 -2.37
C CYS A 233 -17.44 6.69 -1.79
N TYR A 234 -16.91 6.99 -0.60
CA TYR A 234 -17.18 8.25 0.07
C TYR A 234 -16.49 9.44 -0.59
N VAL A 235 -15.26 9.27 -1.08
CA VAL A 235 -14.57 10.28 -1.90
C VAL A 235 -15.34 10.53 -3.20
N TYR A 236 -15.83 9.46 -3.85
CA TYR A 236 -16.67 9.59 -5.05
C TYR A 236 -17.97 10.35 -4.78
N TYR A 237 -18.65 10.03 -3.69
CA TYR A 237 -19.84 10.74 -3.24
C TYR A 237 -19.56 12.24 -3.01
N LEU A 238 -18.51 12.56 -2.27
CA LEU A 238 -18.15 13.96 -1.97
C LEU A 238 -17.79 14.73 -3.24
N ARG A 239 -16.99 14.13 -4.13
CA ARG A 239 -16.61 14.77 -5.41
C ARG A 239 -17.79 14.92 -6.37
N SER A 240 -18.81 14.07 -6.29
CA SER A 240 -19.99 14.13 -7.15
C SER A 240 -21.05 15.13 -6.69
N ILE A 241 -21.19 15.37 -5.39
CA ILE A 241 -22.26 16.20 -4.82
C ILE A 241 -21.75 17.57 -4.39
N VAL A 242 -20.50 17.64 -3.95
CA VAL A 242 -19.90 18.84 -3.40
C VAL A 242 -18.86 19.38 -4.38
N ASN A 243 -19.30 20.10 -5.41
CA ASN A 243 -18.43 20.86 -6.33
C ASN A 243 -17.60 21.96 -5.61
N ILE A 244 -17.75 22.09 -4.30
CA ILE A 244 -17.12 23.11 -3.45
C ILE A 244 -15.87 22.57 -2.74
N VAL A 245 -15.74 21.24 -2.54
CA VAL A 245 -14.59 20.66 -1.83
C VAL A 245 -13.54 20.21 -2.85
N PRO A 246 -12.34 20.80 -2.85
CA PRO A 246 -11.25 20.35 -3.72
C PRO A 246 -10.74 19.00 -3.19
N CYS A 247 -11.24 17.89 -3.73
CA CYS A 247 -10.67 16.58 -3.46
C CYS A 247 -9.48 16.34 -4.40
N GLN A 248 -8.26 16.25 -3.86
CA GLN A 248 -7.01 16.00 -4.58
C GLN A 248 -6.95 14.55 -5.09
N GLN A 249 -7.78 14.22 -6.08
CA GLN A 249 -7.82 12.92 -6.76
C GLN A 249 -8.68 13.01 -8.03
N SER A 250 -8.13 12.72 -9.21
CA SER A 250 -8.87 12.74 -10.47
C SER A 250 -9.97 11.68 -10.53
N TYR A 251 -10.99 11.90 -11.38
CA TYR A 251 -12.04 10.90 -11.60
C TYR A 251 -11.48 9.60 -12.17
N GLU A 252 -10.48 9.68 -13.06
CA GLU A 252 -9.80 8.51 -13.62
C GLU A 252 -9.11 7.68 -12.52
N ASN A 253 -8.33 8.34 -11.65
CA ASN A 253 -7.68 7.67 -10.54
C ASN A 253 -8.69 7.09 -9.55
N LEU A 254 -9.78 7.80 -9.28
CA LEU A 254 -10.83 7.37 -8.36
C LEU A 254 -11.60 6.14 -8.86
N THR A 255 -11.96 6.12 -10.15
CA THR A 255 -12.58 4.94 -10.77
C THR A 255 -11.63 3.75 -10.74
N LEU A 256 -10.35 3.96 -11.08
CA LEU A 256 -9.31 2.92 -11.00
C LEU A 256 -9.18 2.37 -9.56
N CYS A 257 -9.12 3.26 -8.57
CA CYS A 257 -9.05 2.92 -7.15
C CYS A 257 -10.22 2.04 -6.73
N PHE A 258 -11.45 2.49 -7.00
CA PHE A 258 -12.66 1.76 -6.65
C PHE A 258 -12.69 0.36 -7.29
N SER A 259 -12.40 0.24 -8.59
CA SER A 259 -12.37 -1.03 -9.30
C SER A 259 -11.34 -2.00 -8.71
N ILE A 260 -10.15 -1.50 -8.38
CA ILE A 260 -9.07 -2.32 -7.79
C ILE A 260 -9.47 -2.82 -6.41
N TYR A 261 -9.87 -1.92 -5.50
CA TYR A 261 -10.22 -2.27 -4.13
C TYR A 261 -11.43 -3.20 -4.06
N LEU A 262 -12.43 -3.01 -4.92
CA LEU A 262 -13.56 -3.93 -5.03
C LEU A 262 -13.10 -5.32 -5.49
N SER A 263 -12.23 -5.40 -6.50
CA SER A 263 -11.68 -6.68 -6.98
C SER A 263 -10.91 -7.41 -5.86
N PHE A 264 -10.11 -6.68 -5.08
CA PHE A 264 -9.36 -7.25 -3.96
C PHE A 264 -10.26 -7.68 -2.81
N ALA A 265 -11.27 -6.89 -2.44
CA ALA A 265 -12.23 -7.28 -1.40
C ALA A 265 -12.87 -8.63 -1.74
N ILE A 266 -13.33 -8.82 -2.98
CA ILE A 266 -13.91 -10.08 -3.46
C ILE A 266 -12.90 -11.24 -3.37
N LEU A 267 -11.68 -11.02 -3.86
CA LEU A 267 -10.65 -12.07 -3.88
C LEU A 267 -10.17 -12.47 -2.48
N PHE A 268 -9.98 -11.51 -1.57
CA PHE A 268 -9.58 -11.76 -0.19
C PHE A 268 -10.70 -12.44 0.61
N MET A 269 -11.96 -12.02 0.43
CA MET A 269 -13.10 -12.72 1.02
C MET A 269 -13.18 -14.17 0.54
N ASN A 270 -13.04 -14.41 -0.76
CA ASN A 270 -13.02 -15.77 -1.31
C ASN A 270 -11.84 -16.59 -0.75
N PHE A 271 -10.64 -16.02 -0.67
CA PHE A 271 -9.48 -16.65 -0.05
C PHE A 271 -9.73 -17.02 1.41
N PHE A 272 -10.32 -16.11 2.19
CA PHE A 272 -10.64 -16.31 3.60
C PHE A 272 -11.66 -17.44 3.80
N ILE A 273 -12.77 -17.40 3.05
CA ILE A 273 -13.80 -18.46 3.07
C ILE A 273 -13.17 -19.81 2.70
N LYS A 274 -12.37 -19.87 1.63
CA LYS A 274 -11.75 -21.10 1.17
C LYS A 274 -10.72 -21.66 2.14
N SER A 275 -9.96 -20.81 2.82
CA SER A 275 -8.87 -21.22 3.71
C SER A 275 -9.35 -21.62 5.11
N TYR A 276 -10.46 -21.02 5.58
CA TYR A 276 -10.91 -21.18 6.97
C TYR A 276 -12.29 -21.80 7.13
N PHE A 277 -13.19 -21.68 6.14
CA PHE A 277 -14.57 -22.17 6.22
C PHE A 277 -14.88 -23.30 5.22
N SER A 278 -14.09 -23.45 4.15
CA SER A 278 -14.28 -24.55 3.20
C SER A 278 -13.74 -25.86 3.78
N ARG A 279 -14.68 -26.76 4.07
CA ARG A 279 -14.56 -28.08 4.69
C ARG A 279 -13.32 -28.88 4.27
N LYS A 280 -12.26 -28.83 5.10
CA LYS A 280 -11.40 -30.00 5.37
C LYS A 280 -11.56 -30.56 6.79
N ASP A 281 -12.36 -29.91 7.63
CA ASP A 281 -12.60 -30.33 9.03
C ASP A 281 -13.84 -31.23 9.22
N ILE A 282 -14.52 -31.67 8.15
CA ILE A 282 -15.68 -32.60 8.25
C ILE A 282 -15.30 -34.09 8.04
N LYS A 283 -14.07 -34.41 7.62
CA LYS A 283 -13.64 -35.81 7.43
C LYS A 283 -12.87 -36.42 8.62
N LYS A 284 -13.01 -35.89 9.84
CA LYS A 284 -12.44 -36.50 11.06
C LYS A 284 -13.47 -36.98 12.08
N ILE A 285 -14.74 -37.02 11.70
CA ILE A 285 -15.79 -37.72 12.45
C ILE A 285 -16.52 -38.63 11.46
N GLN A 286 -15.83 -39.70 11.05
CA GLN A 286 -16.44 -40.92 10.52
C GLN A 286 -15.47 -42.07 10.71
#